data_AF-A0A2R2WXR5-F1
#
_entry.id   AF-A0A2R2WXR5-F1
#
_cell.length_a   1.000
_cell.length_b   1.000
_cell.length_c   1.000
_cell.angle_alpha   90.00
_cell.angle_beta   90.00
_cell.angle_gamma   90.00
#
_symmetry.space_group_name_H-M   'P 1'
#
loop_
_entity.id
_entity.type
_entity.pdbx_description
1 polymer ?
#
loop_
_entity_poly.entity_id
_entity_poly.type
_entity_poly.pdbx_seq_one_letter_code
_entity_poly.pdbx_strand_id
1 'polypeptide(L)'
;GSKMISYGGCLTQLYFFGLFADLDNFLLAVMALDRYVAISHPLHYATAMNSQRCVLLVAGSWVVTTFHALVHTLLVTRLSFCGPNIIPHFFCDLVPLLKLACSSTYVNGLVLIFVAGTLLIGPFVCILTSYFYIALAVLRIDSPKGKQRAFSNCTSHLSVVSLF
;
A
#
# COMPACT_ATOMS: atom_id res chain seq x y z
N GLY A 1 10.36 -12.93 31.16
CA GLY A 1 9.02 -12.35 30.95
C GLY A 1 8.37 -13.08 29.80
N SER A 2 7.17 -13.63 30.00
CA SER A 2 6.39 -14.28 28.94
C SER A 2 5.90 -13.20 27.95
N LYS A 3 6.44 -13.20 26.73
CA LYS A 3 5.97 -12.33 25.63
C LYS A 3 4.69 -12.92 25.04
N MET A 4 3.59 -12.87 25.78
CA MET A 4 2.27 -13.33 25.33
C MET A 4 1.38 -12.13 25.01
N ILE A 5 0.71 -12.17 23.87
CA ILE A 5 -0.30 -11.18 23.47
C ILE A 5 -1.69 -11.81 23.61
N SER A 6 -2.70 -11.01 23.96
CA SER A 6 -4.09 -11.48 23.94
C SER A 6 -4.57 -11.66 22.50
N TYR A 7 -5.58 -12.50 22.29
CA TYR A 7 -6.19 -12.68 20.96
C TYR A 7 -6.70 -11.36 20.38
N GLY A 8 -7.36 -10.53 21.20
CA GLY A 8 -7.77 -9.18 20.80
C GLY A 8 -6.59 -8.29 20.41
N GLY A 9 -5.49 -8.32 21.16
CA GLY A 9 -4.26 -7.58 20.81
C GLY A 9 -3.64 -8.05 19.50
N CYS A 10 -3.69 -9.37 19.23
CA CYS A 10 -3.26 -9.96 17.96
C CYS A 10 -4.09 -9.40 16.79
N LEU A 11 -5.42 -9.41 16.92
CA LEU A 11 -6.33 -8.88 15.90
C LEU A 11 -6.16 -7.37 15.70
N THR A 12 -5.93 -6.61 16.77
CA THR A 12 -5.63 -5.18 16.68
C THR A 12 -4.33 -4.93 15.91
N GLN A 13 -3.26 -5.69 16.19
CA GLN A 13 -2.01 -5.59 15.44
C GLN A 13 -2.22 -5.92 13.96
N LEU A 14 -2.90 -7.04 13.66
CA LEU A 14 -3.20 -7.45 12.30
C LEU A 14 -3.96 -6.36 11.53
N TYR A 15 -4.99 -5.78 12.15
CA TYR A 15 -5.83 -4.74 11.56
C TYR A 15 -5.01 -3.48 11.23
N PHE A 16 -4.32 -2.91 12.22
CA PHE A 16 -3.57 -1.67 12.01
C PHE A 16 -2.37 -1.87 11.10
N PHE A 17 -1.68 -3.01 11.19
CA PHE A 17 -0.57 -3.31 10.31
C PHE A 17 -1.01 -3.37 8.84
N GLY A 18 -2.08 -4.12 8.54
CA GLY A 18 -2.64 -4.16 7.19
C GLY A 18 -3.10 -2.78 6.72
N LEU A 19 -3.88 -2.07 7.55
CA LEU A 19 -4.38 -0.72 7.25
C LEU A 19 -3.25 0.23 6.83
N PHE A 20 -2.20 0.33 7.64
CA PHE A 20 -1.10 1.27 7.39
C PHE A 20 -0.20 0.83 6.24
N ALA A 21 0.08 -0.48 6.11
CA ALA A 21 0.88 -0.99 5.01
C ALA A 21 0.22 -0.70 3.65
N ASP A 22 -1.08 -0.98 3.54
CA ASP A 22 -1.81 -0.68 2.31
C ASP A 22 -1.95 0.83 2.10
N LEU A 23 -2.23 1.60 3.16
CA LEU A 23 -2.42 3.04 3.05
C LEU A 23 -1.15 3.72 2.52
N ASP A 24 0.02 3.34 3.04
CA ASP A 24 1.30 3.86 2.56
C ASP A 24 1.50 3.55 1.07
N ASN A 25 1.19 2.33 0.65
CA ASN A 25 1.29 1.90 -0.74
C ASN A 25 0.37 2.72 -1.68
N PHE A 26 -0.88 2.96 -1.29
CA PHE A 26 -1.80 3.81 -2.03
C PHE A 26 -1.34 5.27 -2.07
N LEU A 27 -0.84 5.81 -0.96
CA LEU A 27 -0.34 7.18 -0.89
C LEU A 27 0.88 7.37 -1.79
N LEU A 28 1.80 6.40 -1.85
CA LEU A 28 2.93 6.41 -2.78
C LEU A 28 2.47 6.46 -4.24
N ALA A 29 1.40 5.74 -4.61
CA ALA A 29 0.84 5.83 -5.95
C ALA A 29 0.17 7.19 -6.23
N VAL A 30 -0.58 7.74 -5.28
CA VAL A 30 -1.16 9.09 -5.40
C VAL A 30 -0.07 10.15 -5.57
N MET A 31 1.03 10.05 -4.81
CA MET A 31 2.18 10.95 -4.92
C MET A 31 2.90 10.80 -6.27
N ALA A 32 3.02 9.58 -6.79
CA ALA A 32 3.58 9.34 -8.12
C ALA A 32 2.70 9.96 -9.23
N LEU A 33 1.38 9.83 -9.12
CA LEU A 33 0.42 10.44 -10.04
C LEU A 33 0.47 11.97 -9.98
N ASP A 34 0.50 12.57 -8.79
CA ASP A 34 0.65 14.02 -8.62
C ASP A 34 1.88 14.56 -9.37
N ARG A 35 3.03 13.93 -9.15
CA ARG A 35 4.30 14.29 -9.81
C ARG A 35 4.24 14.12 -11.32
N TYR A 36 3.60 13.05 -11.80
CA TYR A 36 3.41 12.83 -13.22
C TYR A 36 2.59 13.97 -13.84
N VAL A 37 1.45 14.33 -13.26
CA VAL A 37 0.61 15.42 -13.78
C VAL A 37 1.34 16.75 -13.72
N ALA A 38 2.08 17.03 -12.64
CA ALA A 38 2.85 18.26 -12.48
C ALA A 38 3.94 18.44 -13.56
N ILE A 39 4.66 17.37 -13.91
CA ILE A 39 5.77 17.42 -14.86
C ILE A 39 5.29 17.30 -16.30
N SER A 40 4.39 16.37 -16.59
CA SER A 40 3.94 16.09 -17.97
C SER A 40 2.86 17.06 -18.45
N HIS A 41 2.07 17.66 -17.56
CA HIS A 41 0.95 18.53 -17.93
C HIS A 41 0.88 19.80 -17.05
N PRO A 42 1.95 20.62 -17.00
CA PRO A 42 2.04 21.76 -16.08
C PRO A 42 0.92 22.79 -16.25
N LEU A 43 0.43 23.02 -17.48
CA LEU A 43 -0.66 23.97 -17.76
C LEU A 43 -2.02 23.52 -17.21
N HIS A 44 -2.24 22.21 -17.07
CA HIS A 44 -3.50 21.65 -16.57
C HIS A 44 -3.40 21.18 -15.12
N TYR A 45 -2.20 21.21 -14.50
CA TYR A 45 -1.96 20.70 -13.16
C TYR A 45 -2.92 21.29 -12.12
N ALA A 46 -3.08 22.61 -12.06
CA ALA A 46 -3.94 23.27 -11.07
C ALA A 46 -5.43 22.86 -11.18
N THR A 47 -5.89 22.51 -12.38
CA THR A 47 -7.25 21.99 -12.59
C THR A 47 -7.37 20.48 -12.37
N ALA A 48 -6.29 19.74 -12.65
CA ALA A 48 -6.24 18.30 -12.58
C ALA A 48 -5.99 17.78 -11.15
N MET A 49 -5.12 18.46 -10.39
CA MET A 49 -4.74 18.15 -9.03
C MET A 49 -4.90 19.39 -8.15
N ASN A 50 -6.09 19.54 -7.57
CA ASN A 50 -6.40 20.60 -6.62
C ASN A 50 -6.56 20.00 -5.21
N SER A 51 -6.60 20.87 -4.20
CA SER A 51 -6.70 20.44 -2.79
C SER A 51 -7.90 19.51 -2.53
N GLN A 52 -9.06 19.78 -3.14
CA GLN A 52 -10.25 18.94 -2.99
C GLN A 52 -10.01 17.53 -3.56
N ARG A 53 -9.38 17.41 -4.73
CA ARG A 53 -9.04 16.12 -5.35
C ARG A 53 -8.01 15.36 -4.53
N CYS A 54 -6.96 16.02 -4.02
CA CYS A 54 -6.01 15.39 -3.11
C CYS A 54 -6.71 14.82 -1.87
N VAL A 55 -7.60 15.60 -1.24
CA VAL A 55 -8.37 15.14 -0.07
C VAL A 55 -9.26 13.94 -0.43
N LEU A 56 -9.93 13.97 -1.59
CA LEU A 56 -10.75 12.85 -2.05
C LEU A 56 -9.92 11.59 -2.30
N LEU A 57 -8.73 11.72 -2.89
CA LEU A 57 -7.82 10.60 -3.12
C LEU A 57 -7.35 9.99 -1.81
N VAL A 58 -6.89 10.81 -0.85
CA VAL A 58 -6.46 10.36 0.48
C VAL A 58 -7.60 9.70 1.25
N ALA A 59 -8.80 10.29 1.22
CA ALA A 59 -9.98 9.73 1.87
C ALA A 59 -10.41 8.41 1.21
N GLY A 60 -10.35 8.32 -0.12
CA GLY A 60 -10.61 7.09 -0.86
C GLY A 60 -9.64 5.99 -0.49
N SER A 61 -8.33 6.27 -0.46
CA SER A 61 -7.31 5.34 0.00
C SER A 61 -7.60 4.85 1.42
N TRP A 62 -7.90 5.76 2.35
CA TRP A 62 -8.24 5.42 3.73
C TRP A 62 -9.45 4.48 3.84
N VAL A 63 -10.52 4.75 3.08
CA VAL A 63 -11.74 3.92 3.10
C VAL A 63 -11.45 2.52 2.55
N VAL A 64 -10.73 2.42 1.43
CA VAL A 64 -10.38 1.14 0.81
C VAL A 64 -9.52 0.29 1.74
N THR A 65 -8.49 0.86 2.34
CA THR A 65 -7.56 0.11 3.21
C THR A 65 -8.22 -0.26 4.54
N THR A 66 -9.11 0.58 5.07
CA THR A 66 -9.97 0.24 6.21
C THR A 66 -10.85 -0.97 5.91
N PHE A 67 -11.55 -0.96 4.78
CA PHE A 67 -12.39 -2.09 4.39
C PHE A 67 -11.58 -3.37 4.21
N HIS A 68 -10.43 -3.27 3.56
CA HIS A 68 -9.52 -4.41 3.36
C HIS A 68 -9.03 -5.02 4.68
N ALA A 69 -8.49 -4.19 5.58
CA ALA A 69 -8.00 -4.62 6.89
C ALA A 69 -9.14 -5.23 7.74
N LEU A 70 -10.35 -4.66 7.68
CA LEU A 70 -11.54 -5.22 8.34
C LEU A 70 -11.89 -6.60 7.82
N VAL A 71 -11.94 -6.79 6.49
CA VAL A 71 -12.27 -8.09 5.88
C VAL A 71 -11.31 -9.17 6.34
N HIS A 72 -10.00 -8.91 6.29
CA HIS A 72 -9.00 -9.87 6.76
C HIS A 72 -9.12 -10.18 8.25
N THR A 73 -9.30 -9.15 9.08
CA THR A 73 -9.47 -9.32 10.53
C THR A 73 -10.72 -10.16 10.84
N LEU A 74 -11.85 -9.87 10.18
CA LEU A 74 -13.10 -10.63 10.34
C LEU A 74 -12.95 -12.07 9.89
N LEU A 75 -12.28 -12.34 8.77
CA LEU A 75 -12.05 -13.71 8.30
C LEU A 75 -11.19 -14.51 9.29
N VAL A 76 -10.22 -13.87 9.95
CA VAL A 76 -9.43 -14.49 11.03
C VAL A 76 -10.29 -14.80 12.25
N THR A 77 -11.26 -13.96 12.61
CA THR A 77 -12.18 -14.25 13.74
C THR A 77 -13.06 -15.48 13.53
N ARG A 78 -13.20 -15.93 12.28
CA ARG A 78 -13.96 -17.14 11.94
C ARG A 78 -13.11 -18.41 12.01
N LEU A 79 -11.79 -18.30 12.20
CA LEU A 79 -10.90 -19.45 12.27
C LEU A 79 -10.89 -20.06 13.67
N SER A 80 -10.79 -21.39 13.71
CA SER A 80 -10.51 -22.13 14.94
C SER A 80 -9.03 -22.55 14.96
N PHE A 81 -8.35 -22.27 16.07
CA PHE A 81 -6.93 -22.59 16.27
C PHE A 81 -6.79 -23.75 17.26
N CYS A 82 -5.94 -24.74 16.95
CA CYS A 82 -5.71 -25.91 17.83
C CYS A 82 -4.22 -26.23 18.03
N GLY A 83 -3.32 -25.40 17.51
CA GLY A 83 -1.89 -25.52 17.77
C GLY A 83 -1.48 -24.89 19.11
N PRO A 84 -0.16 -24.82 19.40
CA PRO A 84 0.35 -24.16 20.60
C PRO A 84 0.12 -22.64 20.62
N ASN A 85 -0.49 -22.07 19.56
CA ASN A 85 -0.76 -20.63 19.38
C ASN A 85 0.52 -19.77 19.50
N ILE A 86 1.64 -20.30 19.01
CA ILE A 86 2.94 -19.64 18.99
C ILE A 86 3.20 -19.12 17.58
N ILE A 87 3.38 -17.81 17.48
CA ILE A 87 3.79 -17.15 16.23
C ILE A 87 5.32 -16.98 16.30
N PRO A 88 6.08 -17.45 15.28
CA PRO A 88 7.55 -17.40 15.32
C PRO A 88 8.13 -15.99 15.11
N HIS A 89 7.31 -14.99 14.82
CA HIS A 89 7.69 -13.58 14.60
C HIS A 89 7.11 -12.66 15.68
N PHE A 90 7.66 -11.44 15.80
CA PHE A 90 7.34 -10.50 16.89
C PHE A 90 5.91 -9.93 16.83
N PHE A 91 5.24 -9.99 15.68
CA PHE A 91 3.92 -9.40 15.46
C PHE A 91 2.92 -10.42 14.92
N CYS A 92 1.64 -10.16 15.19
CA CYS A 92 0.54 -10.95 14.69
C CYS A 92 0.26 -10.65 13.22
N ASP A 93 0.60 -11.59 12.35
CA ASP A 93 0.41 -11.48 10.90
C ASP A 93 -0.52 -12.59 10.39
N LEU A 94 -1.19 -12.33 9.26
CA LEU A 94 -2.19 -13.19 8.66
C LEU A 94 -1.61 -14.54 8.26
N VAL A 95 -0.48 -14.56 7.54
CA VAL A 95 0.09 -15.80 7.00
C VAL A 95 0.50 -16.78 8.12
N PRO A 96 1.18 -16.36 9.19
CA PRO A 96 1.41 -17.22 10.36
C PRO A 96 0.12 -17.71 11.03
N LEU A 97 -0.90 -16.86 11.16
CA LEU A 97 -2.19 -17.25 11.74
C LEU A 97 -2.90 -18.33 10.92
N LEU A 98 -2.90 -18.22 9.60
CA LEU A 98 -3.49 -19.24 8.72
C LEU A 98 -2.81 -20.60 8.87
N LYS A 99 -1.50 -20.65 9.17
CA LYS A 99 -0.78 -21.91 9.42
C LYS A 99 -1.11 -22.57 10.75
N LEU A 100 -1.60 -21.78 11.73
CA LEU A 100 -1.99 -22.25 13.07
C LEU A 100 -3.45 -22.71 13.14
N ALA A 101 -4.26 -22.33 12.15
CA ALA A 101 -5.68 -22.69 12.10
C ALA A 101 -5.87 -24.16 11.73
N CYS A 102 -6.87 -24.80 12.33
CA CYS A 102 -7.31 -26.15 11.97
C CYS A 102 -8.59 -26.15 11.14
N SER A 103 -9.37 -25.07 11.22
CA SER A 103 -10.48 -24.84 10.30
C SER A 103 -9.93 -24.55 8.90
N SER A 104 -10.71 -24.89 7.87
CA SER A 104 -10.34 -24.59 6.48
C SER A 104 -9.98 -23.11 6.29
N THR A 105 -8.77 -22.86 5.79
CA THR A 105 -8.26 -21.52 5.48
C THR A 105 -8.46 -21.14 4.02
N TYR A 106 -9.18 -21.96 3.24
CA TYR A 106 -9.34 -21.78 1.80
C TYR A 106 -9.87 -20.39 1.43
N VAL A 107 -10.95 -19.93 2.08
CA VAL A 107 -11.54 -18.60 1.83
C VAL A 107 -10.57 -17.49 2.21
N ASN A 108 -9.86 -17.63 3.33
CA ASN A 108 -8.85 -16.66 3.76
C ASN A 108 -7.71 -16.55 2.74
N GLY A 109 -7.23 -17.70 2.23
CA GLY A 109 -6.18 -17.77 1.22
C GLY A 109 -6.61 -17.16 -0.12
N LEU A 110 -7.84 -17.43 -0.57
CA LEU A 110 -8.39 -16.82 -1.79
C LEU A 110 -8.51 -15.30 -1.67
N VAL A 111 -9.08 -14.81 -0.56
CA VAL A 111 -9.22 -13.37 -0.31
C VAL A 111 -7.85 -12.72 -0.21
N LEU A 112 -6.89 -13.36 0.45
CA LEU A 112 -5.50 -12.89 0.49
C LEU A 112 -4.90 -12.75 -0.91
N ILE A 113 -4.98 -13.78 -1.74
CA ILE A 113 -4.39 -13.73 -3.10
C ILE A 113 -5.09 -12.68 -3.96
N PHE A 114 -6.42 -12.66 -3.94
CA PHE A 114 -7.19 -11.78 -4.82
C PHE A 114 -7.12 -10.31 -4.38
N VAL A 115 -7.35 -10.05 -3.10
CA VAL A 115 -7.44 -8.68 -2.58
C VAL A 115 -6.06 -8.09 -2.32
N ALA A 116 -5.16 -8.79 -1.63
CA ALA A 116 -3.80 -8.26 -1.47
C ALA A 116 -3.05 -8.20 -2.81
N GLY A 117 -3.29 -9.15 -3.72
CA GLY A 117 -2.72 -9.10 -5.06
C GLY A 117 -3.16 -7.86 -5.84
N THR A 118 -4.45 -7.54 -5.86
CA THR A 118 -4.95 -6.35 -6.56
C THR A 118 -4.53 -5.04 -5.90
N LEU A 119 -4.55 -4.99 -4.56
CA LEU A 119 -4.15 -3.80 -3.80
C LEU A 119 -2.64 -3.55 -3.81
N LEU A 120 -1.80 -4.57 -4.04
CA LEU A 120 -0.36 -4.40 -4.21
C LEU A 120 0.00 -4.08 -5.67
N ILE A 121 -0.55 -4.85 -6.62
CA ILE A 121 -0.21 -4.72 -8.04
C ILE A 121 -0.74 -3.40 -8.63
N GLY A 122 -1.94 -2.97 -8.25
CA GLY A 122 -2.56 -1.77 -8.78
C GLY A 122 -1.71 -0.51 -8.57
N PRO A 123 -1.38 -0.15 -7.31
CA PRO A 123 -0.50 0.98 -7.02
C PRO A 123 0.91 0.79 -7.60
N PHE A 124 1.47 -0.42 -7.56
CA PHE A 124 2.79 -0.69 -8.14
C PHE A 124 2.85 -0.39 -9.64
N VAL A 125 1.88 -0.87 -10.41
CA VAL A 125 1.73 -0.57 -11.84
C VAL A 125 1.55 0.93 -12.04
N CYS A 126 0.70 1.57 -11.24
CA CYS A 126 0.46 3.01 -11.29
C CYS A 126 1.76 3.83 -11.09
N ILE A 127 2.58 3.45 -10.11
CA ILE A 127 3.88 4.06 -9.84
C ILE A 127 4.81 3.87 -11.03
N LEU A 128 5.01 2.62 -11.50
CA LEU A 128 5.90 2.33 -12.63
C LEU A 128 5.51 3.10 -13.89
N THR A 129 4.21 3.10 -14.23
CA THR A 129 3.68 3.82 -15.38
C THR A 129 3.89 5.33 -15.25
N SER A 130 3.61 5.90 -14.06
CA SER A 130 3.82 7.33 -13.80
C SER A 130 5.28 7.73 -13.99
N TYR A 131 6.21 6.97 -13.41
CA TYR A 131 7.65 7.24 -13.52
C TYR A 131 8.21 7.00 -14.91
N PHE A 132 7.70 6.01 -15.64
CA PHE A 132 8.05 5.80 -17.04
C PHE A 132 7.70 7.03 -17.88
N TYR A 133 6.48 7.57 -17.74
CA TYR A 133 6.09 8.78 -18.47
C TYR A 133 6.82 10.03 -18.02
N ILE A 134 7.14 10.17 -16.72
CA ILE A 134 7.98 11.26 -16.24
C ILE A 134 9.36 11.20 -16.91
N ALA A 135 9.98 10.02 -16.98
CA ALA A 135 11.28 9.86 -17.63
C ALA A 135 11.22 10.26 -19.12
N LEU A 136 10.17 9.86 -19.84
CA LEU A 136 9.94 10.29 -21.22
C LEU A 136 9.78 11.81 -21.34
N ALA A 137 9.02 12.44 -20.44
CA ALA A 137 8.84 13.89 -20.43
C ALA A 137 10.16 14.62 -20.16
N VAL A 138 10.98 14.12 -19.23
CA VAL A 138 12.30 14.71 -18.89
C VAL A 138 13.30 14.57 -20.04
N LEU A 139 13.30 13.44 -20.76
CA LEU A 139 14.17 13.25 -21.93
C LEU A 139 13.90 14.28 -23.03
N ARG A 140 12.65 14.72 -23.18
CA ARG A 140 12.22 15.75 -24.14
C ARG A 140 12.60 17.19 -23.74
N ILE A 141 13.09 17.43 -22.53
CA ILE A 141 13.53 18.76 -22.10
C ILE A 141 14.95 19.03 -22.61
N ASP A 142 15.13 20.04 -23.45
CA ASP A 142 16.45 20.40 -24.00
C ASP A 142 17.35 21.15 -22.99
N SER A 143 16.80 21.67 -21.90
CA SER A 143 17.55 22.42 -20.88
C SER A 143 18.22 21.52 -19.82
N PRO A 144 19.55 21.58 -19.63
CA PRO A 144 20.27 20.77 -18.64
C PRO A 144 19.88 21.12 -17.19
N LYS A 145 19.57 22.38 -16.88
CA LYS A 145 19.06 22.79 -15.55
C LYS A 145 17.66 22.26 -15.27
N GLY A 146 16.81 22.16 -16.29
CA GLY A 146 15.48 21.56 -16.21
C GLY A 146 15.54 20.06 -15.95
N LYS A 147 16.44 19.35 -16.64
CA LYS A 147 16.72 17.93 -16.43
C LYS A 147 17.20 17.63 -14.99
N GLN A 148 18.15 18.40 -14.47
CA GLN A 148 18.70 18.17 -13.12
C GLN A 148 17.66 18.34 -11.99
N ARG A 149 16.78 19.35 -12.07
CA ARG A 149 15.70 19.53 -11.08
C ARG A 149 14.67 18.40 -11.12
N ALA A 150 14.30 17.94 -12.31
CA ALA A 150 13.34 16.84 -12.46
C ALA A 150 13.90 15.50 -11.94
N PHE A 151 15.17 15.21 -12.24
CA PHE A 151 15.86 14.03 -11.71
C PHE A 151 15.94 14.05 -10.18
N SER A 152 16.33 15.18 -9.56
CA SER A 152 16.47 15.26 -8.09
C SER A 152 15.17 14.96 -7.35
N ASN A 153 14.03 15.42 -7.88
CA ASN A 153 12.73 15.14 -7.26
C ASN A 153 12.30 13.69 -7.49
N CYS A 154 12.51 13.12 -8.69
CA CYS A 154 12.15 11.72 -9.00
C CYS A 154 12.94 10.71 -8.16
N THR A 155 14.26 10.88 -8.05
CA THR A 155 15.13 9.87 -7.43
C THR A 155 14.80 9.65 -5.97
N SER A 156 14.48 10.71 -5.21
CA SER A 156 14.19 10.57 -3.77
C SER A 156 12.95 9.71 -3.50
N HIS A 157 11.91 9.81 -4.33
CA HIS A 157 10.69 9.02 -4.18
C HIS A 157 10.82 7.64 -4.79
N LEU A 158 11.59 7.48 -5.87
CA LEU A 158 11.90 6.15 -6.40
C LEU A 158 12.73 5.33 -5.40
N SER A 159 13.63 5.99 -4.66
CA SER A 159 14.38 5.37 -3.55
C SER A 159 13.44 4.92 -2.43
N VAL A 160 12.44 5.74 -2.06
CA VAL A 160 11.42 5.32 -1.08
C VAL A 160 10.65 4.11 -1.59
N VAL A 161 10.12 4.17 -2.82
CA VAL A 161 9.38 3.04 -3.43
C VAL A 161 10.22 1.76 -3.53
N SER A 162 11.54 1.86 -3.74
CA SER A 162 12.41 0.69 -3.88
C SER A 162 12.83 0.08 -2.54
N LEU A 163 12.66 0.81 -1.44
CA LEU A 163 12.95 0.33 -0.08
C LEU A 163 11.76 -0.42 0.55
N PHE A 164 10.56 -0.23 -0.01
CA PHE A 164 9.30 -0.86 0.40
C PHE A 164 8.90 -1.95 -0.60
#